data_AF-A0A4S2V5C9-F1
#
_entry.id   AF-A0A4S2V5C9-F1
#
_cell.length_a   1.000
_cell.length_b   1.000
_cell.length_c   1.000
_cell.angle_alpha   90.00
_cell.angle_beta   90.00
_cell.angle_gamma   90.00
#
_symmetry.space_group_name_H-M   'P 1'
#
loop_
_entity.id
_entity.type
_entity.pdbx_description
1 polymer ?
#
loop_
_entity_poly.entity_id
_entity_poly.type
_entity_poly.pdbx_seq_one_letter_code
_entity_poly.pdbx_strand_id
1 'polypeptide(L)'
;MTARFPAARRRGRASRGVLVAALALGVLTGCSSEPDAAEAEYLGDYSSHPPLSVVGHPSTGTLGITQQVVWRIADGRVGELADLGDPTKDRGATEKTAENWIAAFRKGAGGKVTAEFYDEGSYRQTVVLYLHGTGQIKEIFILPANVDGEGVFRVSMAEPDPAEATAVAPWVPKKPGELGSTMIR
;
A
#
# COMPACT_ATOMS: atom_id res chain seq x y z
N MET A 1 91.58 -26.39 -6.46
CA MET A 1 92.49 -25.63 -7.35
C MET A 1 91.79 -24.35 -7.80
N THR A 2 92.39 -23.21 -7.45
CA THR A 2 92.44 -21.91 -8.17
C THR A 2 91.24 -21.53 -9.07
N ALA A 3 90.39 -20.58 -8.67
CA ALA A 3 90.56 -19.11 -8.72
C ALA A 3 90.34 -18.49 -10.12
N ARG A 4 89.36 -17.57 -10.23
CA ARG A 4 89.53 -16.15 -10.67
C ARG A 4 88.19 -15.52 -11.07
N PHE A 5 87.83 -14.43 -10.39
CA PHE A 5 86.99 -13.36 -10.92
C PHE A 5 87.88 -12.24 -11.48
N PRO A 6 87.37 -11.46 -12.45
CA PRO A 6 87.23 -10.01 -12.27
C PRO A 6 85.82 -9.54 -12.71
N ALA A 7 85.09 -8.69 -11.97
CA ALA A 7 85.21 -7.22 -11.82
C ALA A 7 85.12 -6.47 -13.19
N ALA A 8 84.30 -5.44 -13.44
CA ALA A 8 83.52 -4.56 -12.57
C ALA A 8 82.52 -3.67 -13.36
N ARG A 9 81.62 -3.01 -12.60
CA ARG A 9 80.98 -1.67 -12.82
C ARG A 9 79.89 -1.60 -13.92
N ARG A 10 78.76 -0.88 -13.75
CA ARG A 10 78.42 0.23 -12.85
C ARG A 10 76.88 0.40 -12.75
N ARG A 11 76.46 0.84 -11.56
CA ARG A 11 75.21 1.45 -11.09
C ARG A 11 74.26 2.08 -12.14
N GLY A 12 72.98 1.77 -11.97
CA GLY A 12 71.84 2.65 -12.29
C GLY A 12 70.68 2.31 -11.34
N ARG A 13 70.25 3.28 -10.53
CA ARG A 13 69.29 3.16 -9.42
C ARG A 13 68.06 3.95 -9.83
N ALA A 14 66.87 3.34 -9.85
CA ALA A 14 65.54 3.95 -9.80
C ALA A 14 64.53 2.92 -10.32
N SER A 15 63.33 2.68 -9.80
CA SER A 15 62.62 3.13 -8.60
C SER A 15 61.49 2.11 -8.43
N ARG A 16 61.25 1.67 -7.20
CA ARG A 16 60.09 0.81 -6.86
C ARG A 16 58.82 1.65 -7.03
N GLY A 17 58.05 1.38 -8.08
CA GLY A 17 56.67 1.85 -8.20
C GLY A 17 55.76 0.87 -7.46
N VAL A 18 55.38 1.21 -6.23
CA VAL A 18 54.30 0.54 -5.51
C VAL A 18 52.99 1.07 -6.09
N LEU A 19 52.28 0.25 -6.85
CA LEU A 19 50.90 0.54 -7.26
C LEU A 19 50.00 0.38 -6.03
N VAL A 20 49.67 1.49 -5.38
CA VAL A 20 48.62 1.52 -4.36
C VAL A 20 47.28 1.60 -5.09
N ALA A 21 46.59 0.47 -5.20
CA ALA A 21 45.20 0.45 -5.63
C ALA A 21 44.35 1.04 -4.50
N ALA A 22 43.92 2.28 -4.66
CA ALA A 22 42.90 2.87 -3.81
C ALA A 22 41.56 2.17 -4.08
N LEU A 23 41.18 1.23 -3.22
CA LEU A 23 39.81 0.76 -3.11
C LEU A 23 38.98 1.94 -2.59
N ALA A 24 38.41 2.71 -3.51
CA ALA A 24 37.32 3.63 -3.19
C ALA A 24 36.08 2.78 -2.86
N LEU A 25 35.97 2.35 -1.61
CA LEU A 25 34.71 1.93 -1.02
C LEU A 25 33.83 3.19 -0.91
N GLY A 26 33.14 3.50 -2.01
CA GLY A 26 32.04 4.44 -1.99
C GLY A 26 30.96 3.86 -1.09
N VAL A 27 30.90 4.35 0.15
CA VAL A 27 29.72 4.18 0.98
C VAL A 27 28.62 4.97 0.30
N LEU A 28 27.84 4.30 -0.55
CA LEU A 28 26.50 4.77 -0.87
C LEU A 28 25.77 4.75 0.47
N THR A 29 25.67 5.88 1.15
CA THR A 29 24.68 6.09 2.21
C THR A 29 23.33 6.09 1.51
N GLY A 30 22.89 4.89 1.11
CA GLY A 30 21.52 4.66 0.72
C GLY A 30 20.65 5.08 1.89
N CYS A 31 19.65 5.91 1.62
CA CYS A 31 18.60 6.27 2.57
C CYS A 31 17.72 5.05 2.85
N SER A 32 18.29 3.91 3.24
CA SER A 32 17.54 2.77 3.73
C SER A 32 17.27 3.01 5.21
N SER A 33 16.29 3.86 5.52
CA SER A 33 15.50 3.60 6.72
C SER A 33 14.91 2.21 6.52
N GLU A 34 15.28 1.26 7.37
CA GLU A 34 14.59 -0.03 7.37
C GLU A 34 13.10 0.26 7.56
N PRO A 35 12.22 -0.33 6.73
CA PRO A 35 10.79 -0.14 6.89
C PRO A 35 10.41 -0.59 8.30
N ASP A 36 9.59 0.20 8.97
CA ASP A 36 9.01 -0.24 10.23
C ASP A 36 8.06 -1.44 10.00
N ALA A 37 7.57 -2.02 11.09
CA ALA A 37 6.73 -3.21 11.00
C ALA A 37 5.46 -3.00 10.14
N ALA A 38 4.85 -1.81 10.21
CA ALA A 38 3.63 -1.49 9.47
C ALA A 38 3.94 -1.28 7.98
N GLU A 39 5.05 -0.61 7.66
CA GLU A 39 5.51 -0.46 6.28
C GLU A 39 5.90 -1.80 5.66
N ALA A 40 6.59 -2.67 6.41
CA ALA A 40 6.94 -4.01 5.96
C ALA A 40 5.70 -4.89 5.70
N GLU A 41 4.70 -4.84 6.59
CA GLU A 41 3.42 -5.53 6.41
C GLU A 41 2.71 -5.03 5.14
N TYR A 42 2.59 -3.71 4.99
CA TYR A 42 1.97 -3.09 3.83
C TYR A 42 2.66 -3.48 2.52
N LEU A 43 4.00 -3.47 2.47
CA LEU A 43 4.77 -3.90 1.29
C LEU A 43 4.56 -5.38 0.98
N GLY A 44 4.49 -6.22 2.01
CA GLY A 44 4.16 -7.63 1.89
C GLY A 44 2.78 -7.84 1.25
N ASP A 45 1.77 -7.15 1.76
CA ASP A 45 0.41 -7.17 1.21
C ASP A 45 0.37 -6.64 -0.22
N TYR A 46 1.00 -5.50 -0.48
CA TYR A 46 1.04 -4.88 -1.80
C TYR A 46 1.62 -5.82 -2.86
N SER A 47 2.66 -6.59 -2.50
CA SER A 47 3.27 -7.58 -3.40
C SER A 47 2.42 -8.84 -3.62
N SER A 48 1.53 -9.15 -2.67
CA SER A 48 0.72 -10.37 -2.67
C SER A 48 -0.65 -10.20 -3.33
N HIS A 49 -1.03 -8.96 -3.67
CA HIS A 49 -2.35 -8.64 -4.21
C HIS A 49 -2.30 -8.01 -5.61
N PRO A 50 -3.36 -8.17 -6.43
CA PRO A 50 -3.50 -7.41 -7.66
C PRO A 50 -3.47 -5.89 -7.40
N PRO A 51 -2.84 -5.10 -8.29
CA PRO A 51 -2.82 -3.65 -8.13
C PRO A 51 -4.22 -3.05 -8.31
N LEU A 52 -4.54 -2.08 -7.46
CA LEU A 52 -5.78 -1.30 -7.52
C LEU A 52 -5.70 -0.29 -8.68
N SER A 53 -6.69 -0.30 -9.59
CA SER A 53 -6.82 0.78 -10.56
C SER A 53 -7.45 1.99 -9.88
N VAL A 54 -6.87 3.19 -10.05
CA VAL A 54 -7.29 4.40 -9.33
C VAL A 54 -7.87 5.42 -10.29
N VAL A 55 -9.00 6.02 -9.92
CA VAL A 55 -9.63 7.16 -10.60
C VAL A 55 -9.93 8.24 -9.55
N GLY A 56 -9.77 9.51 -9.90
CA GLY A 56 -10.00 10.63 -8.99
C GLY A 56 -8.77 11.07 -8.21
N HIS A 57 -8.98 11.65 -7.03
CA HIS A 57 -7.96 12.42 -6.30
C HIS A 57 -7.76 11.92 -4.86
N PRO A 58 -7.19 10.71 -4.66
CA PRO A 58 -6.90 10.24 -3.31
C PRO A 58 -5.77 11.05 -2.66
N SER A 59 -5.78 11.11 -1.33
CA SER A 59 -4.56 11.36 -0.57
C SER A 59 -3.79 10.06 -0.38
N THR A 60 -2.52 10.13 0.04
CA THR A 60 -1.74 8.92 0.36
C THR A 60 -2.45 8.04 1.38
N GLY A 61 -3.05 8.65 2.41
CA GLY A 61 -3.74 7.92 3.48
C GLY A 61 -5.04 7.28 3.02
N THR A 62 -5.86 7.97 2.21
CA THR A 62 -7.12 7.39 1.71
C THR A 62 -6.87 6.30 0.66
N LEU A 63 -5.84 6.42 -0.18
CA LEU A 63 -5.42 5.35 -1.07
C LEU A 63 -4.96 4.12 -0.27
N GLY A 64 -4.06 4.32 0.69
CA GLY A 64 -3.50 3.23 1.49
C GLY A 64 -4.55 2.42 2.23
N ILE A 65 -5.52 3.08 2.88
CA ILE A 65 -6.59 2.35 3.57
C ILE A 65 -7.56 1.68 2.58
N THR A 66 -7.85 2.29 1.43
CA THR A 66 -8.71 1.67 0.40
C THR A 66 -8.09 0.36 -0.11
N GLN A 67 -6.78 0.36 -0.33
CA GLN A 67 -6.04 -0.83 -0.73
C GLN A 67 -6.16 -1.92 0.34
N GLN A 68 -5.89 -1.59 1.61
CA GLN A 68 -6.05 -2.53 2.72
C GLN A 68 -7.47 -3.09 2.82
N VAL A 69 -8.52 -2.27 2.64
CA VAL A 69 -9.91 -2.76 2.61
C VAL A 69 -10.10 -3.82 1.54
N VAL A 70 -9.67 -3.55 0.30
CA VAL A 70 -9.82 -4.49 -0.81
C VAL A 70 -9.05 -5.79 -0.54
N TRP A 71 -7.84 -5.69 0.00
CA TRP A 71 -6.99 -6.84 0.34
C TRP A 71 -7.60 -7.69 1.45
N ARG A 72 -8.03 -7.07 2.56
CA ARG A 72 -8.65 -7.82 3.67
C ARG A 72 -9.99 -8.47 3.28
N ILE A 73 -10.77 -7.85 2.38
CA ILE A 73 -11.94 -8.48 1.76
C ILE A 73 -11.52 -9.72 0.93
N ALA A 74 -10.49 -9.60 0.10
CA ALA A 74 -9.99 -10.69 -0.75
C ALA A 74 -9.46 -11.87 0.09
N ASP A 75 -8.71 -11.57 1.15
CA ASP A 75 -8.18 -12.55 2.09
C ASP A 75 -9.29 -13.27 2.86
N GLY A 76 -10.40 -12.59 3.11
CA GLY A 76 -11.52 -13.11 3.89
C GLY A 76 -11.24 -13.15 5.39
N ARG A 77 -10.36 -12.28 5.88
CA ARG A 77 -9.98 -12.18 7.29
C ARG A 77 -10.83 -11.12 7.99
N VAL A 78 -11.93 -11.57 8.60
CA VAL A 78 -12.96 -10.69 9.22
C VAL A 78 -12.37 -9.72 10.23
N GLY A 79 -11.56 -10.21 11.18
CA GLY A 79 -10.97 -9.39 12.23
C GLY A 79 -10.11 -8.26 11.67
N GLU A 80 -9.23 -8.59 10.71
CA GLU A 80 -8.33 -7.61 10.10
C GLU A 80 -9.08 -6.57 9.26
N LEU A 81 -10.16 -6.96 8.58
CA LEU A 81 -11.02 -6.00 7.89
C LEU A 81 -11.75 -5.10 8.89
N ALA A 82 -12.29 -5.68 9.98
CA ALA A 82 -12.97 -4.93 11.02
C ALA A 82 -12.04 -3.94 11.75
N ASP A 83 -10.75 -4.25 11.86
CA ASP A 83 -9.75 -3.36 12.48
C ASP A 83 -9.49 -2.09 11.66
N LEU A 84 -9.86 -2.05 10.38
CA LEU A 84 -9.84 -0.83 9.57
C LEU A 84 -11.02 0.11 9.89
N GLY A 85 -12.02 -0.38 10.62
CA GLY A 85 -13.22 0.36 11.01
C GLY A 85 -12.94 1.51 12.00
N ASP A 86 -13.82 2.50 12.01
CA ASP A 86 -13.79 3.59 13.00
C ASP A 86 -13.90 3.04 14.44
N PRO A 87 -12.87 3.24 15.30
CA PRO A 87 -12.83 2.68 16.65
C PRO A 87 -13.88 3.27 17.60
N THR A 88 -14.53 4.38 17.21
CA THR A 88 -15.61 5.00 18.00
C THR A 88 -16.96 4.34 17.77
N LYS A 89 -17.06 3.42 16.79
CA LYS A 89 -18.29 2.70 16.46
C LYS A 89 -18.44 1.41 17.25
N ASP A 90 -19.66 0.89 17.25
CA ASP A 90 -19.96 -0.40 17.86
C ASP A 90 -19.15 -1.52 17.18
N ARG A 91 -18.28 -2.17 17.95
CA ARG A 91 -17.38 -3.19 17.41
C ARG A 91 -18.12 -4.39 16.84
N GLY A 92 -19.23 -4.79 17.46
CA GLY A 92 -20.04 -5.91 16.98
C GLY A 92 -20.66 -5.62 15.60
N ALA A 93 -21.18 -4.41 15.40
CA ALA A 93 -21.69 -3.94 14.11
C ALA A 93 -20.58 -3.84 13.05
N THR A 94 -19.39 -3.37 13.44
CA THR A 94 -18.20 -3.31 12.56
C THR A 94 -17.79 -4.72 12.10
N GLU A 95 -17.69 -5.68 13.02
CA GLU A 95 -17.37 -7.08 12.70
C GLU A 95 -18.44 -7.70 11.80
N LYS A 96 -19.73 -7.45 12.10
CA LYS A 96 -20.83 -7.93 11.26
C LYS A 96 -20.79 -7.35 9.85
N THR A 97 -20.46 -6.06 9.73
CA THR A 97 -20.26 -5.39 8.44
C THR A 97 -19.12 -6.05 7.67
N ALA A 98 -17.99 -6.35 8.34
CA ALA A 98 -16.85 -7.02 7.73
C ALA A 98 -17.20 -8.44 7.23
N GLU A 99 -17.94 -9.23 8.02
CA GLU A 99 -18.47 -10.54 7.61
C GLU A 99 -19.31 -10.41 6.34
N ASN A 100 -20.24 -9.46 6.31
CA ASN A 100 -21.13 -9.24 5.17
C ASN A 100 -20.35 -8.83 3.91
N TRP A 101 -19.38 -7.92 4.05
CA TRP A 101 -18.53 -7.49 2.94
C TRP A 101 -17.69 -8.64 2.39
N ILE A 102 -17.07 -9.45 3.25
CA ILE A 102 -16.31 -10.63 2.83
C ILE A 102 -17.22 -11.63 2.13
N ALA A 103 -18.38 -11.95 2.70
CA ALA A 103 -19.32 -12.89 2.11
C ALA A 103 -19.79 -12.43 0.72
N ALA A 104 -20.04 -11.14 0.53
CA ALA A 104 -20.53 -10.59 -0.71
C ALA A 104 -19.44 -10.36 -1.77
N PHE A 105 -18.28 -9.85 -1.37
CA PHE A 105 -17.33 -9.20 -2.29
C PHE A 105 -15.99 -9.91 -2.42
N ARG A 106 -15.66 -10.90 -1.58
CA ARG A 106 -14.36 -11.59 -1.59
C ARG A 106 -13.91 -12.05 -2.98
N LYS A 107 -14.81 -12.68 -3.74
CA LYS A 107 -14.51 -13.17 -5.10
C LYS A 107 -14.12 -12.02 -6.04
N GLY A 108 -14.82 -10.89 -5.97
CA GLY A 108 -14.54 -9.73 -6.82
C GLY A 108 -13.27 -9.00 -6.38
N ALA A 109 -13.03 -8.91 -5.07
CA ALA A 109 -11.89 -8.21 -4.49
C ALA A 109 -10.56 -8.92 -4.75
N GLY A 110 -10.58 -10.26 -4.85
CA GLY A 110 -9.41 -11.04 -5.27
C GLY A 110 -9.05 -10.91 -6.75
N GLY A 111 -9.79 -10.11 -7.53
CA GLY A 111 -9.55 -9.86 -8.94
C GLY A 111 -9.17 -8.41 -9.24
N LYS A 112 -9.49 -7.97 -10.45
CA LYS A 112 -9.31 -6.56 -10.84
C LYS A 112 -10.37 -5.70 -10.14
N VAL A 113 -9.91 -4.67 -9.44
CA VAL A 113 -10.75 -3.65 -8.81
C VAL A 113 -10.36 -2.26 -9.30
N THR A 114 -11.35 -1.41 -9.56
CA THR A 114 -11.13 0.04 -9.69
C THR A 114 -11.70 0.73 -8.47
N ALA A 115 -10.91 1.57 -7.81
CA ALA A 115 -11.40 2.50 -6.81
C ALA A 115 -11.49 3.90 -7.43
N GLU A 116 -12.68 4.48 -7.39
CA GLU A 116 -12.91 5.87 -7.75
C GLU A 116 -13.09 6.71 -6.49
N PHE A 117 -12.20 7.69 -6.33
CA PHE A 117 -12.14 8.57 -5.17
C PHE A 117 -12.87 9.87 -5.49
N TYR A 118 -14.05 10.03 -4.90
CA TYR A 118 -14.91 11.19 -5.11
C TYR A 118 -14.55 12.33 -4.18
N ASP A 119 -14.52 13.54 -4.75
CA ASP A 119 -14.12 14.77 -4.09
C ASP A 119 -12.66 14.71 -3.55
N GLU A 120 -12.19 15.80 -2.93
CA GLU A 120 -10.84 15.85 -2.35
C GLU A 120 -10.77 15.04 -1.05
N GLY A 121 -9.77 14.15 -0.96
CA GLY A 121 -9.59 13.23 0.17
C GLY A 121 -8.85 13.79 1.39
N SER A 122 -8.84 15.10 1.60
CA SER A 122 -8.08 15.72 2.70
C SER A 122 -8.73 15.59 4.08
N TYR A 123 -10.02 15.23 4.14
CA TYR A 123 -10.72 15.01 5.41
C TYR A 123 -11.58 13.74 5.38
N ARG A 124 -12.69 13.76 4.63
CA ARG A 124 -13.55 12.60 4.40
C ARG A 124 -13.58 12.31 2.92
N GLN A 125 -13.58 11.04 2.55
CA GLN A 125 -13.62 10.66 1.14
C GLN A 125 -14.61 9.52 0.92
N THR A 126 -15.44 9.69 -0.09
CA THR A 126 -16.32 8.64 -0.59
C THR A 126 -15.56 7.91 -1.68
N VAL A 127 -15.48 6.59 -1.58
CA VAL A 127 -14.78 5.77 -2.56
C VAL A 127 -15.73 4.72 -3.10
N VAL A 128 -15.83 4.63 -4.41
CA VAL A 128 -16.61 3.60 -5.09
C VAL A 128 -15.68 2.54 -5.63
N LEU A 129 -15.84 1.32 -5.16
CA LEU A 129 -15.14 0.13 -5.61
C LEU A 129 -15.95 -0.56 -6.70
N TYR A 130 -15.33 -0.78 -7.85
CA TYR A 130 -15.88 -1.53 -8.97
C TYR A 130 -15.14 -2.85 -9.09
N LEU A 131 -15.83 -3.95 -8.75
CA LEU A 131 -15.27 -5.29 -8.70
C LEU A 131 -15.52 -5.99 -10.04
N HIS A 132 -14.57 -5.86 -10.97
CA HIS A 132 -14.77 -6.19 -12.39
C HIS A 132 -15.10 -7.66 -12.64
N GLY A 133 -14.55 -8.57 -11.83
CA GLY A 133 -14.77 -10.02 -11.99
C GLY A 133 -16.19 -10.47 -11.64
N THR A 134 -16.92 -9.71 -10.83
CA THR A 134 -18.28 -10.02 -10.39
C THR A 134 -19.32 -8.99 -10.86
N GLY A 135 -18.87 -7.84 -11.37
CA GLY A 135 -19.75 -6.72 -11.74
C GLY A 135 -20.37 -6.01 -10.53
N GLN A 136 -19.93 -6.34 -9.31
CA GLN A 136 -20.42 -5.73 -8.08
C GLN A 136 -19.80 -4.34 -7.89
N ILE A 137 -20.56 -3.47 -7.21
CA ILE A 137 -20.12 -2.14 -6.85
C ILE A 137 -20.29 -1.99 -5.33
N LYS A 138 -19.30 -1.38 -4.67
CA LYS A 138 -19.37 -1.07 -3.24
C LYS A 138 -18.91 0.36 -2.98
N GLU A 139 -19.77 1.16 -2.37
CA GLU A 139 -19.41 2.46 -1.79
C GLU A 139 -18.83 2.25 -0.39
N ILE A 140 -17.70 2.91 -0.09
CA ILE A 140 -17.13 3.00 1.24
C ILE A 140 -16.88 4.46 1.61
N PHE A 141 -16.96 4.76 2.90
CA PHE A 141 -16.69 6.09 3.44
C PHE A 141 -15.46 6.06 4.30
N ILE A 142 -14.47 6.86 3.94
CA ILE A 142 -13.22 7.02 4.67
C ILE A 142 -13.29 8.32 5.47
N LEU A 143 -12.88 8.26 6.72
CA LEU A 143 -12.89 9.38 7.65
C LEU A 143 -11.57 9.45 8.43
N PRO A 144 -11.18 10.64 8.92
CA PRO A 144 -10.03 10.75 9.80
C PRO A 144 -10.43 10.28 11.19
N ALA A 145 -9.51 9.62 11.88
CA ALA A 145 -9.64 9.18 13.26
C ALA A 145 -8.35 9.49 14.02
N ASN A 146 -8.44 9.52 15.34
CA ASN A 146 -7.27 9.55 16.21
C ASN A 146 -7.16 8.21 16.92
N VAL A 147 -6.01 7.56 16.78
CA VAL A 147 -5.69 6.30 17.46
C VAL A 147 -4.36 6.49 18.16
N ASP A 148 -4.36 6.32 19.48
CA ASP A 148 -3.17 6.48 20.33
C ASP A 148 -2.42 7.81 20.15
N GLY A 149 -3.15 8.89 19.85
CA GLY A 149 -2.60 10.22 19.63
C GLY A 149 -2.18 10.48 18.18
N GLU A 150 -2.18 9.47 17.32
CA GLU A 150 -1.82 9.59 15.90
C GLU A 150 -3.05 9.79 15.01
N GLY A 151 -2.91 10.67 14.02
CA GLY A 151 -3.94 10.90 13.00
C GLY A 151 -3.89 9.81 11.92
N VAL A 152 -4.94 9.01 11.83
CA VAL A 152 -5.06 7.91 10.87
C VAL A 152 -6.36 8.05 10.08
N PHE A 153 -6.48 7.34 8.96
CA PHE A 153 -7.78 7.15 8.30
C PHE A 153 -8.43 5.86 8.80
N ARG A 154 -9.76 5.83 8.82
CA ARG A 154 -10.59 4.67 9.15
C ARG A 154 -11.79 4.60 8.21
N VAL A 155 -12.47 3.45 8.20
CA VAL A 155 -13.63 3.18 7.36
C VAL A 155 -14.89 3.21 8.21
N SER A 156 -15.94 3.88 7.72
CA SER A 156 -17.26 3.78 8.32
C SER A 156 -17.86 2.41 8.00
N MET A 157 -17.92 1.53 9.00
CA MET A 157 -18.46 0.17 8.89
C MET A 157 -19.69 0.03 9.80
N ALA A 158 -20.87 0.35 9.26
CA ALA A 158 -22.11 0.44 10.04
C ALA A 158 -23.29 -0.22 9.32
N GLU A 159 -23.03 -1.29 8.57
CA GLU A 159 -24.00 -2.03 7.76
C GLU A 159 -24.09 -3.50 8.24
N PRO A 160 -24.55 -3.76 9.47
CA PRO A 160 -24.64 -5.11 10.01
C PRO A 160 -25.71 -5.96 9.30
N ASP A 161 -26.66 -5.32 8.60
CA ASP A 161 -27.63 -5.99 7.74
C ASP A 161 -27.00 -6.33 6.36
N PRO A 162 -27.10 -7.58 5.88
CA PRO A 162 -26.51 -7.97 4.59
C PRO A 162 -27.06 -7.22 3.38
N ALA A 163 -28.33 -6.80 3.40
CA ALA A 163 -28.94 -6.04 2.31
C ALA A 163 -28.40 -4.61 2.27
N GLU A 164 -28.19 -3.99 3.43
CA GLU A 164 -27.52 -2.69 3.53
C GLU A 164 -26.05 -2.79 3.08
N ALA A 165 -25.33 -3.83 3.52
CA ALA A 165 -23.93 -4.05 3.20
C ALA A 165 -23.64 -4.16 1.69
N THR A 166 -24.64 -4.63 0.93
CA THR A 166 -24.56 -4.83 -0.52
C THR A 166 -25.33 -3.80 -1.33
N ALA A 167 -25.99 -2.84 -0.67
CA ALA A 167 -26.73 -1.78 -1.35
C ALA A 167 -25.76 -0.89 -2.15
N VAL A 168 -26.22 -0.51 -3.35
CA VAL A 168 -25.55 0.49 -4.17
C VAL A 168 -26.39 1.74 -4.11
N ALA A 169 -25.81 2.85 -3.63
CA ALA A 169 -26.54 4.10 -3.54
C ALA A 169 -26.97 4.59 -4.94
N PRO A 170 -28.16 5.19 -5.11
CA PRO A 170 -28.70 5.56 -6.42
C PRO A 170 -27.83 6.53 -7.23
N TRP A 171 -26.97 7.29 -6.56
CA TRP A 171 -26.09 8.28 -7.19
C TRP A 171 -24.86 7.64 -7.86
N VAL A 172 -24.50 6.41 -7.46
CA VAL A 172 -23.25 5.75 -7.87
C VAL A 172 -23.29 5.43 -9.37
N PRO A 173 -22.31 5.92 -10.16
CA PRO A 173 -22.25 5.61 -11.58
C PRO A 173 -22.01 4.12 -11.86
N LYS A 174 -22.42 3.68 -13.05
CA LYS A 174 -22.24 2.27 -13.44
C LYS A 174 -20.81 1.97 -13.90
N LYS A 175 -20.09 3.01 -14.33
CA LYS A 175 -18.70 2.89 -14.78
C LYS A 175 -17.83 3.92 -14.07
N PRO A 176 -16.58 3.55 -13.72
CA PRO A 176 -15.63 4.48 -13.15
C PRO A 176 -15.43 5.71 -14.04
N GLY A 177 -15.40 6.90 -13.44
CA GLY A 177 -15.03 8.16 -14.09
C GLY A 177 -16.18 8.89 -14.78
N GLU A 178 -17.41 8.36 -14.80
CA GLU A 178 -18.55 8.98 -15.49
C GLU A 178 -18.89 10.39 -14.95
N LEU A 179 -18.59 10.67 -13.69
CA LEU A 179 -18.83 11.97 -13.06
C LEU A 179 -17.58 12.83 -12.90
N GLY A 180 -16.44 12.43 -13.50
CA GLY A 180 -15.17 13.12 -13.26
C GLY A 180 -14.75 13.13 -11.80
N SER A 181 -15.18 12.13 -11.03
CA SER A 181 -14.88 11.96 -9.60
C SER A 181 -15.27 13.16 -8.73
N THR A 182 -16.37 13.82 -9.08
CA THR A 182 -17.02 14.87 -8.26
C THR A 182 -18.41 14.39 -7.89
N MET A 183 -18.79 14.47 -6.61
CA MET A 183 -20.19 14.23 -6.25
C MET A 183 -21.04 15.43 -6.65
N ILE A 184 -22.02 15.21 -7.53
CA ILE A 184 -23.05 16.20 -7.84
C ILE A 184 -24.00 16.22 -6.63
N ARG A 185 -23.87 17.23 -5.78
CA ARG A 185 -24.79 17.49 -4.66
C ARG A 185 -26.05 18.23 -5.11
#